data_AF-A0A7X7TEH5-F1
#
_entry.id   AF-A0A7X7TEH5-F1
#
_cell.length_a   1.000
_cell.length_b   1.000
_cell.length_c   1.000
_cell.angle_alpha   90.00
_cell.angle_beta   90.00
_cell.angle_gamma   90.00
#
_symmetry.space_group_name_H-M   'P 1'
#
loop_
_entity.id
_entity.type
_entity.pdbx_description
1 polymer ?
#
loop_
_entity_poly.entity_id
_entity_poly.type
_entity_poly.pdbx_seq_one_letter_code
_entity_poly.pdbx_strand_id
1 'polypeptide(L)'
;MKKYVLTLYFVCLAPIVLGDFPVRVRLCQSFDSGWKFFKGDAIGAHETIFNDNQWKMVNVPHDWSIEGPFLRDAPSGGDGAFLPTGISWYRKPLRCQRIGMGNAC
;
A
#
# COMPACT_ATOMS: atom_id res chain seq x y z
N MET A 1 41.84 6.95 -57.20
CA MET A 1 40.52 7.51 -56.82
C MET A 1 39.53 6.38 -56.46
N LYS A 2 39.79 5.59 -55.41
CA LYS A 2 38.88 4.51 -54.94
C LYS A 2 39.02 4.23 -53.43
N LYS A 3 39.62 5.17 -52.66
CA LYS A 3 39.94 4.97 -51.24
C LYS A 3 38.88 5.58 -50.30
N TYR A 4 38.14 6.59 -50.78
CA TYR A 4 37.14 7.32 -50.00
C TYR A 4 35.73 6.71 -50.05
N VAL A 5 35.47 5.81 -51.00
CA VAL A 5 34.16 5.14 -51.14
C VAL A 5 33.93 4.11 -50.02
N LEU A 6 35.01 3.52 -49.48
CA LEU A 6 34.92 2.61 -48.33
C LEU A 6 34.69 3.34 -47.00
N THR A 7 35.22 4.56 -46.86
CA THR A 7 35.10 5.36 -45.63
C THR A 7 33.66 5.84 -45.39
N LEU A 8 32.90 6.08 -46.46
CA LEU A 8 31.48 6.48 -46.40
C LEU A 8 30.53 5.35 -45.99
N TYR A 9 30.91 4.09 -46.21
CA TYR A 9 30.08 2.93 -45.83
C TYR A 9 30.13 2.63 -44.32
N PHE A 10 31.21 3.06 -43.64
CA PHE A 10 31.42 2.79 -42.21
C PHE A 10 30.65 3.75 -41.29
N VAL A 11 30.26 4.93 -41.79
CA VAL A 11 29.53 5.94 -41.01
C VAL A 11 28.02 5.66 -40.96
N CYS A 12 27.46 5.00 -41.98
CA CYS A 12 26.02 4.72 -42.07
C CYS A 12 25.57 3.42 -41.37
N LEU A 13 26.50 2.68 -40.73
CA LEU A 13 26.24 1.38 -40.10
C LEU A 13 26.38 1.41 -38.57
N ALA A 14 26.44 2.59 -37.95
CA ALA A 14 26.23 2.68 -36.51
C ALA A 14 24.74 2.40 -36.25
N PRO A 15 24.35 1.27 -35.64
CA PRO A 15 22.97 1.07 -35.24
C PRO A 15 22.61 2.23 -34.33
N ILE A 16 21.56 2.98 -34.69
CA ILE A 16 20.91 3.90 -33.76
C ILE A 16 20.47 2.99 -32.62
N VAL A 17 21.22 3.01 -31.50
CA VAL A 17 20.79 2.38 -30.26
C VAL A 17 19.58 3.19 -29.84
N LEU A 18 18.40 2.74 -30.27
CA LEU A 18 17.12 3.14 -29.71
C LEU A 18 17.20 2.71 -28.25
N GLY A 19 17.65 3.62 -27.39
CA GLY A 19 17.62 3.41 -25.96
C GLY A 19 16.17 3.25 -25.56
N ASP A 20 15.79 2.06 -25.09
CA ASP A 20 14.52 1.87 -24.42
C ASP A 20 14.51 2.77 -23.19
N PHE A 21 13.83 3.91 -23.29
CA PHE A 21 13.54 4.71 -22.12
C PHE A 21 12.59 3.88 -21.25
N PRO A 22 12.97 3.55 -20.01
CA PRO A 22 12.11 2.76 -19.16
C PRO A 22 10.87 3.58 -18.84
N VAL A 23 9.75 3.25 -19.49
CA VAL A 23 8.44 3.80 -19.16
C VAL A 23 8.20 3.50 -17.69
N ARG A 24 8.12 4.55 -16.87
CA ARG A 24 7.77 4.45 -15.45
C ARG A 24 6.28 4.14 -15.37
N VAL A 25 5.94 2.86 -15.40
CA VAL A 25 4.57 2.41 -15.14
C VAL A 25 4.26 2.60 -13.66
N ARG A 26 3.09 3.18 -13.35
CA ARG A 26 2.60 3.22 -11.97
C ARG A 26 2.26 1.79 -11.55
N LEU A 27 2.88 1.34 -10.47
CA LEU A 27 2.51 0.09 -9.81
C LEU A 27 1.46 0.40 -8.74
N CYS A 28 0.22 -0.06 -8.97
CA CYS A 28 -0.84 -0.01 -7.96
C CYS A 28 -0.99 -1.42 -7.37
N GLN A 29 -0.80 -1.56 -6.07
CA GLN A 29 -1.02 -2.82 -5.34
C GLN A 29 -2.09 -2.59 -4.28
N SER A 30 -3.00 -3.55 -4.11
CA SER A 30 -3.96 -3.50 -3.01
C SER A 30 -3.20 -3.58 -1.68
N PHE A 31 -3.58 -2.71 -0.75
CA PHE A 31 -3.06 -2.71 0.61
C PHE A 31 -4.08 -3.23 1.63
N ASP A 32 -5.10 -3.94 1.14
CA ASP A 32 -6.32 -4.20 1.90
C ASP A 32 -6.20 -5.38 2.86
N SER A 33 -5.32 -6.34 2.57
CA SER A 33 -5.26 -7.60 3.33
C SER A 33 -4.35 -7.56 4.55
N GLY A 34 -4.61 -8.40 5.56
CA GLY A 34 -3.66 -8.68 6.64
C GLY A 34 -3.43 -7.53 7.63
N TRP A 35 -4.46 -6.74 7.90
CA TRP A 35 -4.45 -5.74 8.97
C TRP A 35 -4.66 -6.41 10.33
N LYS A 36 -4.09 -5.82 11.38
CA LYS A 36 -4.38 -6.14 12.79
C LYS A 36 -5.42 -5.16 13.31
N PHE A 37 -6.45 -5.66 13.98
CA PHE A 37 -7.57 -4.89 14.51
C PHE A 37 -7.74 -5.11 16.01
N PHE A 38 -7.99 -4.02 16.74
CA PHE A 38 -8.33 -4.02 18.15
C PHE A 38 -9.49 -3.05 18.42
N LYS A 39 -10.54 -3.56 19.07
CA LYS A 39 -11.68 -2.77 19.52
C LYS A 39 -11.41 -2.28 20.95
N GLY A 40 -11.22 -0.98 21.11
CA GLY A 40 -10.82 -0.35 22.35
C GLY A 40 -9.70 0.66 22.12
N ASP A 41 -9.44 1.47 23.14
CA ASP A 41 -8.32 2.41 23.10
C ASP A 41 -7.02 1.74 23.52
N ALA A 42 -6.11 1.53 22.56
CA ALA A 42 -4.80 0.95 22.79
C ALA A 42 -3.74 2.07 22.90
N ILE A 43 -3.50 2.53 24.13
CA ILE A 43 -2.50 3.58 24.41
C ILE A 43 -1.13 3.12 23.91
N GLY A 44 -0.45 3.97 23.13
CA GLY A 44 0.86 3.68 22.55
C GLY A 44 0.82 2.81 21.29
N ALA A 45 -0.35 2.43 20.77
CA ALA A 45 -0.47 1.62 19.56
C ALA A 45 -0.10 2.34 18.25
N HIS A 46 0.41 3.58 18.32
CA HIS A 46 1.08 4.24 17.20
C HIS A 46 2.56 3.85 17.10
N GLU A 47 3.16 3.36 18.19
CA GLU A 47 4.57 3.03 18.24
C GLU A 47 4.90 1.80 17.39
N THR A 48 6.08 1.80 16.78
CA THR A 48 6.55 0.70 15.91
C THR A 48 6.81 -0.58 16.69
N ILE A 49 7.21 -0.45 17.96
CA ILE A 49 7.54 -1.57 18.86
C ILE A 49 6.34 -2.11 19.65
N PHE A 50 5.13 -1.56 19.46
CA PHE A 50 3.94 -2.00 20.17
C PHE A 50 3.61 -3.46 19.85
N ASN A 51 3.35 -4.27 20.87
CA ASN A 51 2.99 -5.69 20.72
C ASN A 51 1.51 -5.86 20.39
N ASP A 52 1.21 -6.15 19.12
CA ASP A 52 -0.14 -6.39 18.60
C ASP A 52 -0.43 -7.88 18.32
N ASN A 53 0.32 -8.81 18.92
CA ASN A 53 0.20 -10.25 18.65
C ASN A 53 -1.19 -10.82 18.97
N GLN A 54 -1.92 -10.23 19.92
CA GLN A 54 -3.26 -10.66 20.32
C GLN A 54 -4.39 -10.01 19.48
N TRP A 55 -4.06 -9.12 18.55
CA TRP A 55 -5.06 -8.41 17.75
C TRP A 55 -5.63 -9.31 16.64
N LYS A 56 -6.92 -9.12 16.34
CA LYS A 56 -7.66 -9.86 15.30
C LYS A 56 -7.05 -9.54 13.93
N MET A 57 -6.86 -10.54 13.08
CA MET A 57 -6.50 -10.28 11.67
C MET A 57 -7.75 -10.00 10.84
N VAL A 58 -7.74 -8.94 10.05
CA VAL A 58 -8.84 -8.52 9.17
C VAL A 58 -8.31 -8.05 7.81
N ASN A 59 -9.18 -8.02 6.81
CA ASN A 59 -8.95 -7.32 5.55
C ASN A 59 -9.89 -6.11 5.50
N VAL A 60 -9.43 -4.99 4.95
CA VAL A 60 -10.26 -3.79 4.76
C VAL A 60 -10.94 -3.81 3.38
N PRO A 61 -12.07 -3.11 3.16
CA PRO A 61 -12.85 -2.35 4.15
C PRO A 61 -13.44 -3.26 5.22
N HIS A 62 -13.36 -2.83 6.48
CA HIS A 62 -13.88 -3.55 7.65
C HIS A 62 -14.65 -2.56 8.53
N ASP A 63 -15.95 -2.80 8.67
CA ASP A 63 -16.79 -2.11 9.65
C ASP A 63 -16.82 -2.97 10.91
N TRP A 64 -16.34 -2.45 12.03
CA TRP A 64 -16.32 -3.20 13.28
C TRP A 64 -17.62 -3.07 14.07
N SER A 65 -18.38 -1.99 13.86
CA SER A 65 -19.62 -1.74 14.61
C SER A 65 -20.68 -2.76 14.22
N ILE A 66 -20.76 -3.13 12.93
CA ILE A 66 -21.72 -4.10 12.40
C ILE A 66 -21.53 -5.52 12.96
N GLU A 67 -20.34 -5.86 13.47
CA GLU A 67 -20.08 -7.16 14.12
C GLU A 67 -20.65 -7.25 15.54
N GLY A 68 -21.03 -6.12 16.13
CA GLY A 68 -21.53 -6.04 17.49
C GLY A 68 -23.04 -6.24 17.62
N PRO A 69 -23.55 -6.46 18.84
CA PRO A 69 -24.98 -6.57 19.07
C PRO A 69 -25.67 -5.21 18.92
N PHE A 70 -26.93 -5.23 18.49
CA PHE A 70 -27.83 -4.10 18.58
C PHE A 70 -28.31 -3.93 20.03
N LEU A 71 -28.04 -2.80 20.66
CA LEU A 71 -28.40 -2.53 22.06
C LEU A 71 -29.32 -1.31 22.15
N ARG A 72 -30.47 -1.46 22.81
CA ARG A 72 -31.46 -0.37 22.96
C ARG A 72 -30.85 0.91 23.54
N ASP A 73 -29.88 0.76 24.43
CA ASP A 73 -29.14 1.81 25.12
C ASP A 73 -27.75 2.08 24.51
N ALA A 74 -27.48 1.58 23.29
CA ALA A 74 -26.26 1.90 22.58
C ALA A 74 -26.08 3.43 22.46
N PRO A 75 -24.88 3.98 22.73
CA PRO A 75 -24.63 5.41 22.63
C PRO A 75 -24.88 6.01 21.24
N SER A 76 -24.89 5.17 20.19
CA SER A 76 -25.23 5.58 18.83
C SER A 76 -26.68 6.08 18.69
N GLY A 77 -27.58 5.68 19.59
CA GLY A 77 -29.01 5.88 19.45
C GLY A 77 -29.58 5.27 18.15
N GLY A 78 -30.80 5.69 17.80
CA GLY A 78 -31.49 5.23 16.60
C GLY A 78 -30.80 5.63 15.29
N ASP A 79 -30.19 6.82 15.24
CA ASP A 79 -29.52 7.34 14.03
C ASP A 79 -28.29 6.50 13.64
N GLY A 80 -27.59 5.91 14.62
CA GLY A 80 -26.55 4.92 14.38
C GLY A 80 -27.03 3.47 14.49
N ALA A 81 -28.33 3.24 14.25
CA ALA A 81 -28.97 1.93 14.25
C ALA A 81 -28.74 1.11 15.54
N PHE A 82 -28.57 1.75 16.69
CA PHE A 82 -28.34 1.08 17.97
C PHE A 82 -27.10 0.16 18.00
N LEU A 83 -26.10 0.43 17.15
CA LEU A 83 -24.85 -0.32 17.08
C LEU A 83 -23.81 0.22 18.08
N PRO A 84 -22.83 -0.60 18.51
CA PRO A 84 -21.79 -0.13 19.39
C PRO A 84 -20.89 0.92 18.73
N THR A 85 -20.47 1.91 19.50
CA THR A 85 -19.55 2.99 19.11
C THR A 85 -18.35 3.06 20.05
N GLY A 86 -17.33 3.83 19.70
CA GLY A 86 -16.11 3.98 20.50
C GLY A 86 -14.83 4.04 19.66
N ILE A 87 -13.70 3.87 20.34
CA ILE A 87 -12.36 3.89 19.74
C ILE A 87 -11.98 2.48 19.28
N SER A 88 -11.33 2.40 18.13
CA SER A 88 -10.72 1.17 17.62
C SER A 88 -9.43 1.49 16.88
N TRP A 89 -8.52 0.52 16.81
CA TRP A 89 -7.24 0.63 16.14
C TRP A 89 -7.09 -0.37 15.00
N TYR A 90 -6.44 0.08 13.92
CA TYR A 90 -5.97 -0.75 12.82
C TYR A 90 -4.46 -0.57 12.68
N ARG A 91 -3.71 -1.66 12.58
CA ARG A 91 -2.24 -1.66 12.43
C ARG A 91 -1.82 -2.56 11.28
N LYS A 92 -0.93 -2.07 10.42
CA LYS A 92 -0.27 -2.87 9.39
C LYS A 92 1.13 -2.31 9.11
N PRO A 93 2.20 -3.09 9.28
CA PRO A 93 3.53 -2.65 8.91
C PRO A 93 3.66 -2.56 7.39
N LEU A 94 4.04 -1.39 6.88
CA LEU A 94 4.36 -1.20 5.46
C LEU A 94 5.85 -1.48 5.23
N ARG A 95 6.15 -2.45 4.36
CA ARG A 95 7.53 -2.68 3.90
C ARG A 95 7.74 -1.94 2.58
N CYS A 96 8.55 -0.88 2.62
CA CYS A 96 8.99 -0.19 1.41
C CYS A 96 10.01 -1.07 0.69
N GLN A 97 9.73 -1.48 -0.55
CA GLN A 97 10.76 -2.11 -1.37
C GLN A 97 11.55 -1.02 -2.09
N ARG A 98 12.88 -1.20 -2.15
CA ARG A 98 13.72 -0.33 -2.96
C ARG A 98 13.62 -0.79 -4.41
N ILE A 99 13.04 0.05 -5.27
CA ILE A 99 13.01 -0.20 -6.72
C ILE A 99 14.00 0.76 -7.38
N GLY A 100 15.18 0.25 -7.74
CA GLY A 100 16.26 1.04 -8.35
C GLY A 100 16.98 1.99 -7.37
N MET A 101 17.31 3.21 -7.82
CA MET A 101 17.99 4.23 -7.00
C MET A 101 17.03 5.01 -6.06
N GLY A 102 15.72 4.76 -6.13
CA GLY A 102 14.70 5.39 -5.28
C GLY A 102 14.04 4.40 -4.32
N ASN A 103 13.49 4.90 -3.23
CA ASN A 103 12.58 4.14 -2.37
C ASN A 103 11.18 4.20 -3.01
N ALA A 104 10.52 3.07 -3.22
CA ALA A 104 9.16 3.02 -3.72
C ALA A 104 8.21 2.68 -2.57
N CYS A 105 7.59 3.74 -2.07
CA CYS A 105 6.33 3.78 -1.34
C CYS A 105 5.51 4.88 -2.06
#